data_AF-A0A9D2ZZK0-F1
#
_entry.id   AF-A0A9D2ZZK0-F1
#
_cell.length_a   1.000
_cell.length_b   1.000
_cell.length_c   1.000
_cell.angle_alpha   90.00
_cell.angle_beta   90.00
_cell.angle_gamma   90.00
#
_symmetry.space_group_name_H-M   'P 1'
#
loop_
_entity.id
_entity.type
_entity.pdbx_description
1 polymer ?
#
loop_
_entity_poly.entity_id
_entity_poly.type
_entity_poly.pdbx_seq_one_letter_code
_entity_poly.pdbx_strand_id
1 'polypeptide(L)' 'MNHIEIGQHVKLAQFESYIFTVTAVHADGSVDIETTLDGQQILNYEKVAREMLKRVEEEK' A
#
# COMPACT_ATOMS: atom_id res chain seq x y z
N MET A 1 1.21 14.84 9.42
CA MET A 1 2.09 13.67 9.61
C MET A 1 1.49 12.51 8.85
N ASN A 2 2.21 11.95 7.87
CA ASN A 2 1.66 10.90 7.01
C ASN A 2 1.54 9.57 7.77
N HIS A 3 0.45 9.37 8.50
CA HIS A 3 0.13 8.07 9.07
C HIS A 3 -0.33 7.14 7.93
N ILE A 4 0.23 5.93 7.91
CA ILE A 4 -0.23 4.81 7.09
C ILE A 4 -0.64 3.73 8.07
N GLU A 5 -1.89 3.30 7.98
CA GLU A 5 -2.50 2.32 8.88
C GLU A 5 -2.95 1.06 8.13
N ILE A 6 -3.11 -0.04 8.86
CA ILE A 6 -3.62 -1.30 8.30
C ILE A 6 -5.05 -1.09 7.81
N GLY A 7 -5.36 -1.59 6.62
CA GLY A 7 -6.63 -1.37 5.92
C GLY A 7 -6.64 -0.13 5.02
N GLN A 8 -5.59 0.70 5.06
CA GLN A 8 -5.51 1.87 4.21
C GLN A 8 -5.16 1.51 2.77
N HIS A 9 -5.79 2.21 1.82
CA HIS A 9 -5.46 2.09 0.41
C HIS A 9 -4.30 3.01 0.04
N VAL A 10 -3.31 2.43 -0.64
CA VAL A 10 -2.08 3.08 -1.09
C VAL A 10 -1.77 2.64 -2.52
N LYS A 11 -1.00 3.45 -3.23
CA LYS A 11 -0.47 3.13 -4.56
C LYS A 11 1.04 3.08 -4.48
N LEU A 12 1.66 2.15 -5.18
CA LEU A 12 3.10 2.20 -5.37
C LEU A 12 3.44 3.33 -6.35
N ALA A 13 4.42 4.16 -6.03
CA ALA A 13 4.88 5.23 -6.91
C ALA A 13 5.36 4.72 -8.27
N GLN A 14 5.86 3.49 -8.32
CA GLN A 14 6.26 2.82 -9.56
C GLN A 14 5.08 2.21 -10.34
N PHE A 15 3.93 2.00 -9.69
CA PHE A 15 2.74 1.34 -10.25
C PHE A 15 1.47 2.10 -9.86
N GLU A 16 1.24 3.22 -10.51
CA GLU A 16 0.09 4.10 -10.20
C GLU A 16 -1.26 3.52 -10.64
N SER A 17 -1.25 2.48 -11.49
CA SER A 17 -2.45 1.78 -11.96
C SER A 17 -3.06 0.83 -10.94
N TYR A 18 -2.31 0.39 -9.92
CA TYR A 18 -2.79 -0.59 -8.95
C TYR A 18 -2.93 0.03 -7.56
N ILE A 19 -4.07 -0.23 -6.95
CA ILE A 19 -4.34 0.14 -5.56
C ILE A 19 -4.05 -1.07 -4.70
N PHE A 20 -3.18 -0.89 -3.73
CA PHE A 20 -2.83 -1.87 -2.72
C PHE A 20 -3.47 -1.48 -1.39
N THR A 21 -3.74 -2.48 -0.57
CA THR A 21 -4.25 -2.32 0.78
C THR A 21 -3.14 -2.72 1.74
N VAL A 22 -2.89 -1.86 2.74
CA VAL A 22 -1.91 -2.15 3.78
C VAL A 22 -2.44 -3.28 4.65
N THR A 23 -1.71 -4.38 4.74
CA THR A 23 -2.09 -5.55 5.55
C THR A 23 -1.33 -5.59 6.86
N ALA A 24 -0.15 -5.00 6.93
CA ALA A 24 0.64 -4.90 8.16
C ALA A 24 1.55 -3.66 8.16
N VAL A 25 1.86 -3.18 9.36
CA VAL A 25 2.75 -2.04 9.61
C VAL A 25 3.84 -2.49 10.57
N HIS A 26 5.09 -2.37 10.15
CA HIS A 26 6.25 -2.76 10.96
C HIS A 26 6.70 -1.60 11.85
N ALA A 27 7.31 -1.93 12.99
CA ALA A 27 7.87 -0.94 13.92
C ALA A 27 9.00 -0.09 13.30
N ASP A 28 9.70 -0.63 12.30
CA ASP A 28 10.72 0.06 11.51
C ASP A 28 10.11 1.14 10.58
N GLY A 29 8.79 1.14 10.39
CA GLY A 29 8.08 2.09 9.54
C GLY A 29 7.94 1.66 8.08
N SER A 30 8.37 0.43 7.77
CA SER A 30 8.01 -0.31 6.56
C SER A 30 6.60 -0.91 6.71
N VAL A 31 5.91 -1.19 5.61
CA VAL A 31 4.56 -1.77 5.62
C VAL A 31 4.45 -2.91 4.62
N ASP A 32 3.57 -3.86 4.90
CA ASP A 32 3.19 -4.89 3.93
C ASP A 32 1.90 -4.46 3.24
N ILE A 33 1.86 -4.64 1.93
CA ILE A 33 0.73 -4.26 1.10
C ILE A 33 0.30 -5.44 0.23
N GLU A 34 -0.99 -5.52 -0.04
CA GLU A 34 -1.58 -6.57 -0.87
C GLU A 34 -2.55 -5.96 -1.89
N THR A 35 -2.61 -6.51 -3.09
CA THR A 35 -3.69 -6.22 -4.04
C THR A 35 -4.12 -7.48 -4.77
N THR A 36 -5.39 -7.53 -5.15
CA THR A 36 -5.95 -8.64 -5.94
C THR A 36 -6.13 -8.19 -7.38
N LEU A 37 -5.38 -8.82 -8.29
CA LEU A 37 -5.52 -8.66 -9.73
C LEU A 37 -6.53 -9.66 -10.28
N ASP A 38 -7.55 -9.13 -10.95
CA ASP A 38 -8.55 -9.89 -11.72
C ASP A 38 -9.24 -11.02 -10.94
N GLY A 39 -9.25 -10.95 -9.60
CA GLY A 39 -9.83 -11.95 -8.72
C GLY A 39 -9.07 -13.30 -8.67
N GLN A 40 -7.96 -13.45 -9.39
CA GLN A 40 -7.20 -14.71 -9.46
C GLN A 40 -5.79 -14.58 -8.90
N GLN A 41 -5.13 -13.43 -9.05
CA GLN A 41 -3.75 -13.26 -8.64
C GLN A 41 -3.65 -12.26 -7.51
N ILE A 42 -3.11 -12.69 -6.37
CA ILE A 42 -2.80 -11.80 -5.26
C ILE A 42 -1.34 -11.37 -5.40
N LEU A 43 -1.11 -10.06 -5.47
CA LEU A 43 0.21 -9.46 -5.37
C LEU A 43 0.41 -8.97 -3.95
N ASN A 44 1.30 -9.62 -3.22
CA ASN A 44 1.77 -9.16 -1.92
C ASN A 44 3.18 -8.57 -2.05
N TYR A 45 3.43 -7.49 -1.33
CA TYR A 45 4.75 -6.90 -1.20
C TYR A 45 5.01 -6.64 0.28
N GLU A 46 6.07 -7.26 0.78
CA GLU A 46 6.47 -7.16 2.17
C GLU A 46 7.59 -6.12 2.35
N LYS A 47 7.65 -5.50 3.53
CA LYS A 47 8.67 -4.50 3.91
C LYS A 47 8.80 -3.35 2.90
N VAL A 48 7.68 -2.85 2.40
CA VAL A 48 7.66 -1.69 1.50
C VAL A 48 7.89 -0.42 2.31
N ALA A 49 8.86 0.38 1.90
CA ALA A 49 9.10 1.69 2.51
C ALA A 49 7.93 2.64 2.22
N ARG A 50 7.45 3.34 3.24
CA ARG A 50 6.34 4.31 3.13
C ARG A 50 6.58 5.41 2.09
N GLU A 51 7.84 5.73 1.80
CA GLU A 51 8.23 6.75 0.82
C GLU A 51 7.96 6.30 -0.62
N MET A 52 7.92 4.98 -0.86
CA MET A 52 7.54 4.39 -2.14
C MET A 52 6.02 4.31 -2.32
N LEU A 53 5.25 4.66 -1.29
CA LEU A 53 3.80 4.61 -1.27
C LEU A 53 3.22 6.02 -1.39
N LYS A 54 2.34 6.18 -2.38
CA LYS A 54 1.44 7.32 -2.48
C LYS A 54 0.13 6.97 -1.83
N ARG A 55 -0.33 7.83 -0.92
CA ARG A 55 -1.68 7.69 -0.37
C ARG A 55 -2.67 8.04 -1.47
N VAL A 56 -3.72 7.25 -1.58
CA VAL A 56 -4.88 7.62 -2.40
C VAL A 56 -5.67 8.58 -1.54
N GLU A 57 -5.23 9.84 -1.47
CA GLU A 57 -6.02 10.87 -0.82
C GLU A 57 -7.27 11.07 -1.68
N GLU A 58 -8.45 10.80 -1.11
CA GLU A 58 -9.70 11.26 -1.70
C GLU A 58 -9.59 12.79 -1.79
N GLU A 59 -9.36 13.30 -3.00
CA GLU A 59 -9.42 14.74 -3.25
C GLU A 59 -10.79 15.22 -2.78
N LYS A 60 -10.81 16.04 -1.72
CA LYS A 60 -12.01 16.62 -1.14
C LYS A 60 -12.13 18.09 -1.54
#